data_AF-A0A951M1R1-F1
#
_entry.id   AF-A0A951M1R1-F1
#
_cell.length_a   1.000
_cell.length_b   1.000
_cell.length_c   1.000
_cell.angle_alpha   90.00
_cell.angle_beta   90.00
_cell.angle_gamma   90.00
#
_symmetry.space_group_name_H-M   'P 1'
#
loop_
_entity.id
_entity.type
_entity.pdbx_description
1 polymer ?
#
loop_
_entity_poly.entity_id
_entity_poly.type
_entity_poly.pdbx_seq_one_letter_code
_entity_poly.pdbx_strand_id
1 'polypeptide(L)'
;MRLLKIGRNAVLLMAVAGSVASCSMLKKKHEKSAVTGWNYNDKDQGNFTVAKPKDVQAAPGLVFVQGGTFTMGAAQEDVMGDWNNIPRRVTVNSFFIDKTEVANVHYREYLYWLENVFGQAGMDSVVDQAKPDTLVWRSELAFNEPYVEYYFRHPSYNYYPVVGVSWRQATDFCQWRTDRVNERGLMDKDYLDKKSQIKKELNGAGQDNFNTKAYLMGEYQATPGKKATSRSNPLKDAQGRPRTQVK
;
A
#
# COMPACT_ATOMS: atom_id res chain seq x y z
N MET A 1 -50.67 -15.36 -46.72
CA MET A 1 -49.60 -16.24 -46.18
C MET A 1 -48.53 -15.53 -45.30
N ARG A 2 -48.39 -14.19 -45.31
CA ARG A 2 -47.40 -13.48 -44.46
C ARG A 2 -47.84 -13.26 -42.99
N LEU A 3 -49.13 -13.03 -42.74
CA LEU A 3 -49.67 -12.78 -41.37
C LEU A 3 -49.55 -13.99 -40.42
N LEU A 4 -49.73 -15.22 -40.93
CA LEU A 4 -49.62 -16.44 -40.11
C LEU A 4 -48.17 -16.70 -39.64
N LYS A 5 -47.17 -16.31 -40.44
CA LYS A 5 -45.74 -16.42 -40.08
C LYS A 5 -45.34 -15.39 -39.00
N ILE A 6 -45.92 -14.19 -39.03
CA ILE A 6 -45.67 -13.14 -38.03
C ILE A 6 -46.26 -13.54 -36.67
N GLY A 7 -47.49 -14.08 -36.65
CA GLY A 7 -48.10 -14.60 -35.43
C GLY A 7 -47.32 -15.75 -34.80
N ARG A 8 -46.82 -16.70 -35.62
CA ARG A 8 -46.02 -17.83 -35.13
C ARG A 8 -44.67 -17.39 -34.56
N ASN A 9 -44.01 -16.39 -35.17
CA ASN A 9 -42.77 -15.83 -34.67
C ASN A 9 -42.97 -14.97 -33.41
N ALA A 10 -44.10 -14.26 -33.29
CA ALA A 10 -44.44 -13.49 -32.10
C ALA A 10 -44.75 -14.38 -30.89
N VAL A 11 -45.44 -15.50 -31.11
CA VAL A 11 -45.70 -16.52 -30.07
C VAL A 11 -44.39 -17.21 -29.65
N LEU A 12 -43.48 -17.49 -30.59
CA LEU A 12 -42.15 -18.01 -30.26
C LEU A 12 -41.32 -17.01 -29.44
N LEU A 13 -41.36 -15.72 -29.78
CA LEU A 13 -40.66 -14.66 -29.05
C LEU A 13 -41.21 -14.44 -27.63
N MET A 14 -42.53 -14.51 -27.44
CA MET A 14 -43.14 -14.46 -26.11
C MET A 14 -42.85 -15.71 -25.28
N ALA A 15 -42.75 -16.90 -25.90
CA ALA A 15 -42.36 -18.12 -25.20
C ALA A 15 -40.89 -18.09 -24.76
N VAL A 16 -39.99 -17.55 -25.60
CA VAL A 16 -38.58 -17.34 -25.24
C VAL A 16 -38.45 -16.26 -24.15
N ALA A 17 -39.21 -15.16 -24.24
CA ALA A 17 -39.25 -14.12 -23.20
C ALA A 17 -39.85 -14.61 -21.86
N GLY A 18 -40.85 -15.49 -21.90
CA GLY A 18 -41.43 -16.13 -20.71
C GLY A 18 -40.47 -17.12 -20.05
N SER A 19 -39.63 -17.81 -20.84
CA SER A 19 -38.64 -18.76 -20.33
C SER A 19 -37.45 -18.10 -19.61
N VAL A 20 -37.08 -16.85 -19.98
CA VAL A 20 -36.07 -16.07 -19.25
C VAL A 20 -36.60 -15.39 -17.99
N ALA A 21 -37.92 -15.23 -17.85
CA ALA A 21 -38.55 -14.69 -16.64
C ALA A 21 -38.72 -15.73 -15.50
N SER A 22 -38.60 -17.03 -15.79
CA SER A 22 -38.73 -18.12 -14.80
C SER A 22 -37.40 -18.50 -14.11
N CYS A 23 -36.29 -17.88 -14.52
CA CYS A 23 -35.01 -18.09 -13.86
C CYS A 23 -34.93 -17.24 -12.59
N SER A 24 -34.95 -17.91 -11.44
CA SER A 24 -34.62 -17.41 -10.09
C SER A 24 -33.17 -16.92 -9.94
N MET A 25 -32.56 -16.40 -11.01
CA MET A 25 -31.14 -16.05 -11.12
C MET A 25 -30.75 -14.76 -10.38
N LEU A 26 -31.68 -14.12 -9.67
CA LEU A 26 -31.42 -12.87 -8.93
C LEU A 26 -31.33 -13.03 -7.41
N LYS A 27 -31.50 -14.24 -6.86
CA LYS A 27 -31.26 -14.47 -5.42
C LYS A 27 -29.77 -14.69 -5.18
N LYS A 28 -29.15 -13.78 -4.41
CA LYS A 28 -27.77 -13.97 -3.92
C LYS A 28 -27.72 -15.29 -3.16
N LYS A 29 -26.94 -16.25 -3.64
CA LYS A 29 -26.72 -17.51 -2.91
C LYS A 29 -25.89 -17.19 -1.67
N HIS A 30 -26.46 -17.41 -0.49
CA HIS A 30 -25.75 -17.32 0.78
C HIS A 30 -24.96 -18.61 1.00
N GLU A 31 -23.74 -18.48 1.50
CA GLU A 31 -22.92 -19.64 1.90
C GLU A 31 -23.57 -20.30 3.11
N LYS A 32 -23.71 -21.63 3.08
CA LYS A 32 -24.35 -22.39 4.17
C LYS A 32 -23.32 -23.03 5.07
N SER A 33 -23.61 -23.05 6.36
CA SER A 33 -22.85 -23.78 7.35
C SER A 33 -22.95 -25.28 7.11
N ALA A 34 -21.81 -25.96 6.99
CA ALA A 34 -21.75 -27.40 6.83
C ALA A 34 -22.18 -28.16 8.11
N VAL A 35 -22.08 -27.53 9.28
CA VAL A 35 -22.39 -28.15 10.58
C VAL A 35 -23.85 -27.90 10.97
N THR A 36 -24.33 -26.67 10.79
CA THR A 36 -25.65 -26.25 11.28
C THR A 36 -26.69 -26.09 10.18
N GLY A 37 -26.29 -25.99 8.91
CA GLY A 37 -27.19 -25.74 7.79
C GLY A 37 -27.69 -24.29 7.66
N TRP A 38 -27.36 -23.42 8.61
CA TRP A 38 -27.76 -22.00 8.62
C TRP A 38 -26.97 -21.19 7.57
N ASN A 39 -27.59 -20.17 7.00
CA ASN A 39 -26.95 -19.27 6.06
C ASN A 39 -25.98 -18.30 6.78
N TYR A 40 -24.78 -18.12 6.23
CA TYR A 40 -23.87 -17.04 6.59
C TYR A 40 -24.27 -15.72 5.93
N ASN A 41 -23.99 -14.60 6.60
CA ASN A 41 -24.26 -13.24 6.12
C ASN A 41 -25.74 -12.99 5.73
N ASP A 42 -26.67 -13.63 6.44
CA ASP A 42 -28.12 -13.48 6.25
C ASP A 42 -28.75 -12.85 7.49
N LYS A 43 -29.44 -11.71 7.31
CA LYS A 43 -30.05 -10.96 8.43
C LYS A 43 -31.18 -11.73 9.09
N ASP A 44 -31.85 -12.58 8.32
CA ASP A 44 -33.01 -13.34 8.78
C ASP A 44 -32.58 -14.64 9.50
N GLN A 45 -31.31 -15.04 9.40
CA GLN A 45 -30.75 -16.26 10.01
C GLN A 45 -29.58 -15.95 10.94
N GLY A 46 -29.79 -15.03 11.88
CA GLY A 46 -28.84 -14.75 12.96
C GLY A 46 -27.68 -13.82 12.59
N ASN A 47 -27.63 -13.32 11.35
CA ASN A 47 -26.68 -12.29 10.88
C ASN A 47 -25.21 -12.59 11.23
N PHE A 48 -24.83 -13.86 11.32
CA PHE A 48 -23.46 -14.25 11.58
C PHE A 48 -22.61 -14.06 10.31
N THR A 49 -21.63 -13.17 10.40
CA THR A 49 -20.79 -12.80 9.26
C THR A 49 -19.47 -13.56 9.29
N VAL A 50 -19.22 -14.35 8.24
CA VAL A 50 -17.91 -14.98 8.05
C VAL A 50 -17.08 -14.05 7.16
N ALA A 51 -16.02 -13.50 7.75
CA ALA A 51 -15.05 -12.71 6.99
C ALA A 51 -14.29 -13.63 6.04
N LYS A 52 -14.38 -13.38 4.74
CA LYS A 52 -13.54 -14.08 3.77
C LYS A 52 -12.11 -13.56 3.91
N PRO A 53 -11.09 -14.46 3.92
CA PRO A 53 -9.72 -14.02 3.89
C PRO A 53 -9.51 -13.22 2.60
N LYS A 54 -9.06 -11.98 2.73
CA LYS A 54 -8.69 -11.15 1.60
C LYS A 54 -7.21 -11.35 1.35
N ASP A 55 -6.84 -11.72 0.13
CA ASP A 55 -5.44 -11.82 -0.26
C ASP A 55 -4.74 -10.48 0.00
N VAL A 56 -3.56 -10.56 0.63
CA VAL A 56 -2.78 -9.37 0.97
C VAL A 56 -2.23 -8.82 -0.34
N GLN A 57 -2.76 -7.67 -0.76
CA GLN A 57 -2.28 -6.98 -1.95
C GLN A 57 -0.89 -6.39 -1.65
N ALA A 58 0.09 -6.70 -2.50
CA ALA A 58 1.43 -6.13 -2.40
C ALA A 58 1.37 -4.62 -2.62
N ALA A 59 2.14 -3.87 -1.82
CA ALA A 59 2.36 -2.45 -2.09
C ALA A 59 3.18 -2.27 -3.39
N PRO A 60 3.18 -1.06 -3.98
CA PRO A 60 3.95 -0.80 -5.19
C PRO A 60 5.44 -1.16 -5.00
N GLY A 61 6.00 -1.91 -5.96
CA GLY A 61 7.42 -2.31 -5.95
C GLY A 61 7.78 -3.49 -5.05
N LEU A 62 6.84 -3.99 -4.24
CA LEU A 62 7.06 -5.15 -3.37
C LEU A 62 6.74 -6.47 -4.08
N VAL A 63 7.50 -7.51 -3.73
CA VAL A 63 7.24 -8.90 -4.09
C VAL A 63 6.95 -9.72 -2.83
N PHE A 64 6.01 -10.65 -2.94
CA PHE A 64 5.70 -11.61 -1.87
C PHE A 64 6.74 -12.73 -1.84
N VAL A 65 7.39 -12.91 -0.70
CA VAL A 65 8.31 -14.02 -0.42
C VAL A 65 7.57 -15.03 0.44
N GLN A 66 7.42 -16.25 -0.08
CA GLN A 66 6.79 -17.33 0.65
C GLN A 66 7.67 -17.75 1.82
N GLY A 67 7.07 -17.87 3.00
CA GLY A 67 7.72 -18.38 4.19
C GLY A 67 8.15 -19.84 4.01
N GLY A 68 9.29 -20.18 4.60
CA GLY A 68 9.90 -21.48 4.44
C GLY A 68 11.22 -21.56 5.18
N THR A 69 11.91 -22.66 4.98
CA THR A 69 13.17 -22.95 5.63
C THR A 69 14.27 -23.02 4.59
N PHE A 70 15.36 -22.28 4.80
CA PHE A 70 16.53 -22.28 3.92
C PHE A 70 17.82 -22.37 4.74
N THR A 71 18.90 -22.82 4.11
CA THR A 71 20.24 -22.82 4.73
C THR A 71 20.89 -21.46 4.47
N MET A 72 21.12 -20.70 5.53
CA MET A 72 21.80 -19.41 5.50
C MET A 72 23.29 -19.61 5.82
N GLY A 73 24.16 -19.08 4.95
CA GLY A 73 25.61 -19.16 5.06
C GLY A 73 26.25 -19.75 3.80
N ALA A 74 27.57 -19.79 3.72
CA ALA A 74 28.28 -20.42 2.60
C ALA A 74 28.18 -21.95 2.68
N ALA A 75 27.97 -22.56 1.52
CA ALA A 75 28.14 -24.00 1.35
C ALA A 75 29.59 -24.38 0.99
N GLN A 76 30.42 -23.40 0.61
CA GLN A 76 31.79 -23.57 0.18
C GLN A 76 32.78 -23.11 1.26
N GLU A 77 33.89 -23.82 1.33
CA GLU A 77 34.99 -23.55 2.25
C GLU A 77 35.63 -22.21 1.91
N ASP A 78 35.72 -21.33 2.91
CA ASP A 78 36.44 -20.06 2.78
C ASP A 78 37.94 -20.32 2.87
N VAL A 79 38.68 -19.91 1.83
CA VAL A 79 40.14 -20.07 1.73
C VAL A 79 40.85 -19.27 2.83
N MET A 80 40.25 -18.19 3.32
CA MET A 80 40.80 -17.36 4.39
C MET A 80 40.47 -17.87 5.80
N GLY A 81 39.60 -18.88 5.92
CA GLY A 81 39.25 -19.50 7.19
C GLY A 81 38.47 -18.62 8.16
N ASP A 82 37.74 -17.60 7.68
CA ASP A 82 36.95 -16.74 8.56
C ASP A 82 35.72 -17.48 9.10
N TRP A 83 35.58 -17.56 10.43
CA TRP A 83 34.48 -18.26 11.12
C TRP A 83 33.18 -17.44 11.22
N ASN A 84 32.92 -16.55 10.26
CA ASN A 84 31.72 -15.69 10.27
C ASN A 84 30.55 -16.24 9.42
N ASN A 85 30.75 -17.39 8.75
CA ASN A 85 29.83 -17.88 7.72
C ASN A 85 29.36 -19.33 7.91
N ILE A 86 29.16 -19.75 9.16
CA ILE A 86 28.72 -21.12 9.48
C ILE A 86 27.30 -21.36 8.93
N PRO A 87 27.08 -22.37 8.07
CA PRO A 87 25.79 -22.63 7.48
C PRO A 87 24.79 -23.10 8.54
N ARG A 88 23.70 -22.37 8.70
CA ARG A 88 22.61 -22.68 9.64
C ARG A 88 21.26 -22.69 8.94
N ARG A 89 20.39 -23.60 9.35
CA ARG A 89 19.03 -23.70 8.81
C ARG A 89 18.13 -22.66 9.51
N VAL A 90 17.61 -21.71 8.75
CA VAL A 90 16.76 -20.63 9.25
C VAL A 90 15.37 -20.77 8.65
N THR A 91 14.35 -20.64 9.51
CA THR A 91 12.95 -20.58 9.10
C THR A 91 12.48 -19.14 9.17
N VAL A 92 11.91 -18.65 8.08
CA VAL A 92 11.35 -17.30 7.98
C VAL A 92 9.87 -17.37 7.65
N ASN A 93 9.07 -16.51 8.28
CA ASN A 93 7.66 -16.34 7.92
C ASN A 93 7.54 -15.69 6.54
N SER A 94 6.36 -15.75 5.92
CA SER A 94 6.12 -15.04 4.67
C SER A 94 6.15 -13.52 4.89
N PHE A 95 6.81 -12.79 4.01
CA PHE A 95 6.90 -11.33 4.08
C PHE A 95 6.99 -10.71 2.68
N PHE A 96 6.95 -9.38 2.62
CA PHE A 96 7.14 -8.63 1.38
C PHE A 96 8.51 -7.92 1.40
N ILE A 97 9.20 -7.93 0.27
CA ILE A 97 10.48 -7.22 0.09
C ILE A 97 10.48 -6.42 -1.22
N ASP A 98 11.27 -5.35 -1.28
CA ASP A 98 11.44 -4.60 -2.53
C ASP A 98 12.09 -5.46 -3.60
N LYS A 99 11.61 -5.32 -4.84
CA LYS A 99 12.18 -6.02 -6.00
C LYS A 99 13.57 -5.50 -6.37
N THR A 100 13.84 -4.22 -6.13
CA THR A 100 15.08 -3.53 -6.49
C THR A 100 15.53 -2.65 -5.33
N GLU A 101 16.79 -2.24 -5.33
CA GLU A 101 17.28 -1.21 -4.42
C GLU A 101 16.50 0.10 -4.57
N VAL A 102 16.59 0.94 -3.54
CA VAL A 102 16.01 2.28 -3.56
C VAL A 102 16.79 3.15 -4.54
N ALA A 103 16.13 3.60 -5.60
CA ALA A 103 16.73 4.47 -6.60
C ALA A 103 16.89 5.92 -6.11
N ASN A 104 17.82 6.66 -6.72
CA ASN A 104 18.03 8.09 -6.45
C ASN A 104 16.75 8.92 -6.57
N VAL A 105 15.92 8.65 -7.59
CA VAL A 105 14.64 9.37 -7.78
C VAL A 105 13.67 9.16 -6.63
N HIS A 106 13.60 7.95 -6.06
CA HIS A 106 12.73 7.65 -4.92
C HIS A 106 13.21 8.37 -3.65
N TYR A 107 14.53 8.43 -3.44
CA TYR A 107 15.08 9.17 -2.30
C TYR A 107 14.92 10.69 -2.47
N ARG A 108 15.00 11.20 -3.70
CA ARG A 108 14.70 12.62 -3.99
C ARG A 108 13.23 12.97 -3.76
N GLU A 109 12.30 12.07 -4.06
CA GLU A 109 10.88 12.22 -3.71
C GLU A 109 10.71 12.38 -2.19
N TYR A 110 11.42 11.56 -1.41
CA TYR A 110 11.45 11.67 0.05
C TYR A 110 11.97 13.03 0.52
N LEU A 111 13.12 13.49 0.01
CA LEU A 111 13.67 14.80 0.36
C LEU A 111 12.72 15.95 -0.02
N TYR A 112 12.08 15.86 -1.19
CA TYR A 112 11.10 16.86 -1.63
C TYR A 112 9.88 16.91 -0.71
N TRP A 113 9.40 15.74 -0.26
CA TRP A 113 8.32 15.70 0.73
C TRP A 113 8.75 16.32 2.06
N LEU A 114 9.97 16.00 2.55
CA LEU A 114 10.50 16.59 3.78
C LEU A 114 10.61 18.11 3.68
N GLU A 115 11.07 18.64 2.55
CA GLU A 115 11.17 20.07 2.31
C GLU A 115 9.81 20.78 2.36
N ASN A 116 8.78 20.19 1.74
CA ASN A 116 7.42 20.75 1.77
C ASN A 116 6.81 20.72 3.18
N VAL A 117 7.00 19.62 3.93
CA VAL A 117 6.37 19.44 5.24
C VAL A 117 7.13 20.18 6.36
N PHE A 118 8.45 20.03 6.42
CA PHE A 118 9.29 20.52 7.52
C PHE A 118 10.04 21.82 7.18
N GLY A 119 10.45 22.01 5.92
CA GLY A 119 11.19 23.21 5.51
C GLY A 119 10.35 24.48 5.66
N GLN A 120 9.10 24.46 5.19
CA GLN A 120 8.19 25.59 5.40
C GLN A 120 7.81 25.83 6.87
N ALA A 121 7.92 24.80 7.72
CA ALA A 121 7.66 24.89 9.15
C ALA A 121 8.88 25.41 9.95
N GLY A 122 9.99 25.77 9.28
CA GLY A 122 11.22 26.25 9.92
C GLY A 122 12.04 25.15 10.59
N MET A 123 11.81 23.88 10.21
CA MET A 123 12.54 22.70 10.72
C MET A 123 13.56 22.19 9.69
N ASP A 124 14.36 23.10 9.13
CA ASP A 124 15.33 22.80 8.06
C ASP A 124 16.36 21.75 8.48
N SER A 125 16.66 21.67 9.77
CA SER A 125 17.60 20.68 10.33
C SER A 125 17.17 19.23 10.06
N VAL A 126 15.87 18.95 9.97
CA VAL A 126 15.34 17.61 9.65
C VAL A 126 15.65 17.26 8.20
N VAL A 127 15.49 18.23 7.30
CA VAL A 127 15.76 18.07 5.87
C VAL A 127 17.26 17.88 5.62
N ASP A 128 18.08 18.68 6.28
CA ASP A 128 19.54 18.61 6.16
C ASP A 128 20.10 17.28 6.67
N GLN A 129 19.60 16.77 7.79
CA GLN A 129 19.99 15.47 8.32
C GLN A 129 19.57 14.30 7.43
N ALA A 130 18.55 14.47 6.58
CA ALA A 130 18.11 13.43 5.65
C ALA A 130 18.92 13.41 4.35
N LYS A 131 19.70 14.45 4.05
CA LYS A 131 20.51 14.51 2.81
C LYS A 131 21.59 13.42 2.81
N PRO A 132 21.79 12.70 1.70
CA PRO A 132 22.85 11.72 1.59
C PRO A 132 24.21 12.41 1.48
N ASP A 133 25.25 11.76 2.00
CA ASP A 133 26.62 12.22 1.87
C ASP A 133 27.16 11.95 0.45
N THR A 134 27.32 13.02 -0.33
CA THR A 134 27.86 12.92 -1.69
C THR A 134 29.38 12.77 -1.73
N LEU A 135 30.09 13.02 -0.62
CA LEU A 135 31.55 12.93 -0.56
C LEU A 135 32.06 11.49 -0.44
N VAL A 136 31.18 10.52 -0.25
CA VAL A 136 31.50 9.08 -0.22
C VAL A 136 32.27 8.59 -1.45
N TRP A 137 32.13 9.27 -2.59
CA TRP A 137 32.85 8.95 -3.83
C TRP A 137 34.30 9.46 -3.84
N ARG A 138 34.63 10.43 -2.98
CA ARG A 138 35.95 11.08 -2.98
C ARG A 138 36.98 10.16 -2.32
N SER A 139 38.07 9.93 -3.02
CA SER A 139 39.26 9.25 -2.51
C SER A 139 40.49 10.03 -2.96
N GLU A 140 41.52 10.11 -2.11
CA GLU A 140 42.68 11.00 -2.32
C GLU A 140 43.39 10.79 -3.67
N LEU A 141 43.41 9.56 -4.18
CA LEU A 141 44.11 9.18 -5.41
C LEU A 141 43.17 8.87 -6.58
N ALA A 142 41.85 9.00 -6.42
CA ALA A 142 40.87 8.64 -7.45
C ALA A 142 40.16 9.87 -8.03
N PHE A 143 40.05 9.95 -9.36
CA PHE A 143 39.29 11.00 -10.04
C PHE A 143 37.80 10.65 -10.11
N ASN A 144 37.08 10.85 -9.00
CA ASN A 144 35.65 10.57 -8.86
C ASN A 144 34.77 11.82 -8.71
N GLU A 145 35.33 13.02 -8.94
CA GLU A 145 34.61 14.30 -8.83
C GLU A 145 33.28 14.34 -9.62
N PRO A 146 33.17 13.78 -10.84
CA PRO A 146 31.89 13.73 -11.54
C PRO A 146 30.79 12.98 -10.76
N TYR A 147 31.13 11.94 -10.00
CA TYR A 147 30.15 11.21 -9.19
C TYR A 147 29.70 12.01 -7.96
N VAL A 148 30.60 12.75 -7.33
CA VAL A 148 30.27 13.64 -6.19
C VAL A 148 29.23 14.68 -6.60
N GLU A 149 29.39 15.27 -7.79
CA GLU A 149 28.51 16.32 -8.27
C GLU A 149 27.19 15.76 -8.84
N TYR A 150 27.30 14.76 -9.72
CA TYR A 150 26.19 14.36 -10.58
C TYR A 150 25.45 13.12 -10.11
N TYR A 151 26.06 12.19 -9.36
CA TYR A 151 25.44 10.88 -9.09
C TYR A 151 24.04 10.99 -8.46
N PHE A 152 23.89 11.83 -7.43
CA PHE A 152 22.59 12.00 -6.79
C PHE A 152 21.65 12.96 -7.53
N ARG A 153 22.19 13.91 -8.30
CA ARG A 153 21.44 15.07 -8.82
C ARG A 153 21.03 14.94 -10.28
N HIS A 154 21.87 14.32 -11.10
CA HIS A 154 21.74 14.33 -12.55
C HIS A 154 20.69 13.31 -13.03
N PRO A 155 19.83 13.66 -14.01
CA PRO A 155 18.75 12.77 -14.49
C PRO A 155 19.21 11.39 -14.96
N SER A 156 20.42 11.27 -15.53
CA SER A 156 20.97 10.00 -15.99
C SER A 156 21.13 8.95 -14.88
N TYR A 157 21.24 9.39 -13.62
CA TYR A 157 21.41 8.51 -12.46
C TYR A 157 20.11 8.29 -11.68
N ASN A 158 18.96 8.75 -12.18
CA ASN A 158 17.68 8.67 -11.46
C ASN A 158 17.31 7.25 -11.00
N TYR A 159 17.61 6.23 -11.81
CA TYR A 159 17.27 4.83 -11.53
C TYR A 159 18.44 4.00 -10.96
N TYR A 160 19.53 4.66 -10.58
CA TYR A 160 20.65 4.01 -9.89
C TYR A 160 20.40 3.98 -8.38
N PRO A 161 20.97 3.01 -7.64
CA PRO A 161 20.77 2.91 -6.21
C PRO A 161 21.31 4.16 -5.50
N VAL A 162 20.58 4.62 -4.48
CA VAL A 162 21.06 5.72 -3.63
C VAL A 162 22.28 5.27 -2.82
N VAL A 163 23.30 6.13 -2.78
CA VAL A 163 24.58 5.88 -2.07
C VAL A 163 24.86 7.06 -1.15
N GLY A 164 25.63 6.82 -0.07
CA GLY A 164 25.92 7.85 0.94
C GLY A 164 24.81 8.00 1.97
N VAL A 165 23.97 6.97 2.15
CA VAL A 165 22.93 6.94 3.19
C VAL A 165 23.37 6.10 4.38
N SER A 166 23.14 6.62 5.58
CA SER A 166 23.35 5.90 6.84
C SER A 166 22.20 4.93 7.12
N TRP A 167 22.43 3.97 8.02
CA TRP A 167 21.39 3.03 8.46
C TRP A 167 20.16 3.74 9.06
N ARG A 168 20.38 4.83 9.80
CA ARG A 168 19.29 5.63 10.38
C ARG A 168 18.45 6.30 9.29
N GLN A 169 19.10 6.96 8.33
CA GLN A 169 18.42 7.59 7.18
C GLN A 169 17.63 6.57 6.36
N ALA A 170 18.20 5.38 6.11
CA ALA A 170 17.49 4.31 5.41
C ALA A 170 16.26 3.82 6.18
N THR A 171 16.35 3.74 7.51
CA THR A 171 15.22 3.36 8.37
C THR A 171 14.12 4.43 8.34
N ASP A 172 14.49 5.70 8.46
CA ASP A 172 13.56 6.83 8.41
C ASP A 172 12.85 6.92 7.05
N PHE A 173 13.56 6.65 5.96
CA PHE A 173 12.97 6.52 4.62
C PHE A 173 11.92 5.40 4.55
N CYS A 174 12.21 4.21 5.12
CA CYS A 174 11.26 3.09 5.14
C CYS A 174 9.99 3.41 5.95
N GLN A 175 10.13 4.15 7.06
CA GLN A 175 8.99 4.61 7.86
C GLN A 175 8.13 5.59 7.06
N TRP A 176 8.76 6.63 6.48
CA TRP A 176 8.09 7.60 5.62
C TRP A 176 7.35 6.93 4.47
N ARG A 177 8.01 6.02 3.76
CA ARG A 177 7.41 5.29 2.64
C ARG A 177 6.17 4.51 3.07
N THR A 178 6.24 3.85 4.22
CA THR A 178 5.10 3.10 4.80
C THR A 178 3.92 4.04 5.05
N ASP A 179 4.17 5.20 5.66
CA ASP A 179 3.15 6.20 5.91
C ASP A 179 2.55 6.75 4.61
N ARG A 180 3.37 7.05 3.61
CA ARG A 180 2.92 7.54 2.30
C ARG A 180 2.06 6.54 1.52
N VAL A 181 2.44 5.26 1.53
CA VAL A 181 1.64 4.21 0.88
C VAL A 181 0.30 4.04 1.58
N ASN A 182 0.28 4.05 2.91
CA ASN A 182 -0.94 3.92 3.69
C ASN A 182 -1.87 5.11 3.49
N GLU A 183 -1.31 6.33 3.53
CA GLU A 183 -2.03 7.57 3.25
C GLU A 183 -2.67 7.52 1.86
N ARG A 184 -1.89 7.13 0.84
CA ARG A 184 -2.38 6.99 -0.53
C ARG A 184 -3.51 5.97 -0.63
N GLY A 185 -3.39 4.84 0.07
CA GLY A 185 -4.44 3.82 0.12
C GLY A 185 -5.73 4.32 0.77
N LEU A 186 -5.65 5.18 1.79
CA LEU A 186 -6.81 5.82 2.41
C LEU A 186 -7.44 6.87 1.50
N MET A 187 -6.63 7.65 0.80
CA MET A 187 -7.06 8.61 -0.21
C MET A 187 -7.78 7.93 -1.39
N ASP A 188 -7.24 6.82 -1.91
CA ASP A 188 -7.81 6.11 -3.04
C ASP A 188 -9.14 5.42 -2.69
N LYS A 189 -9.33 5.08 -1.42
CA LYS A 189 -10.62 4.61 -0.88
C LYS A 189 -11.57 5.73 -0.48
N ASP A 190 -11.19 7.00 -0.65
CA ASP A 190 -11.95 8.20 -0.29
C ASP A 190 -12.32 8.28 1.21
N TYR A 191 -11.43 7.76 2.07
CA TYR A 191 -11.50 7.95 3.52
C TYR A 191 -10.82 9.26 3.96
N LEU A 192 -9.80 9.68 3.21
CA LEU A 192 -9.14 10.99 3.36
C LEU A 192 -9.46 11.85 2.14
N ASP A 193 -9.77 13.14 2.35
CA ASP A 193 -9.94 14.07 1.23
C ASP A 193 -8.59 14.40 0.58
N LYS A 194 -8.43 14.01 -0.69
CA LYS A 194 -7.18 14.18 -1.45
C LYS A 194 -6.70 15.63 -1.50
N LYS A 195 -7.62 16.58 -1.69
CA LYS A 195 -7.27 17.99 -1.89
C LYS A 195 -6.80 18.65 -0.59
N SER A 196 -7.53 18.41 0.49
CA SER A 196 -7.19 18.92 1.81
C SER A 196 -5.82 18.40 2.27
N GLN A 197 -5.54 17.10 2.06
CA GLN A 197 -4.25 16.52 2.46
C GLN A 197 -3.08 17.09 1.66
N ILE A 198 -3.16 17.11 0.33
CA ILE A 198 -2.08 17.68 -0.51
C ILE A 198 -1.83 19.16 -0.16
N LYS A 199 -2.90 19.93 0.10
CA LYS A 199 -2.76 21.33 0.51
C LYS A 199 -2.09 21.46 1.88
N LYS A 200 -2.40 20.56 2.82
CA LYS A 200 -1.77 20.53 4.14
C LYS A 200 -0.27 20.26 4.03
N GLU A 201 0.12 19.30 3.20
CA GLU A 201 1.53 18.98 2.93
C GLU A 201 2.28 20.16 2.30
N LEU A 202 1.69 20.81 1.30
CA LEU A 202 2.32 21.93 0.58
C LEU A 202 2.43 23.23 1.39
N ASN A 203 1.67 23.35 2.49
CA ASN A 203 1.64 24.54 3.34
C ASN A 203 2.44 24.36 4.64
N GLY A 204 3.37 23.40 4.69
CA GLY A 204 4.21 23.17 5.87
C GLY A 204 3.45 22.55 7.03
N ALA A 205 2.91 21.33 6.83
CA ALA A 205 2.18 20.61 7.88
C ALA A 205 2.99 20.42 9.19
N GLY A 206 4.32 20.46 9.12
CA GLY A 206 5.20 20.28 10.28
C GLY A 206 4.87 18.99 11.04
N GLN A 207 4.51 19.12 12.31
CA GLN A 207 4.15 18.01 13.18
C GLN A 207 2.76 17.42 12.91
N ASP A 208 1.90 18.13 12.18
CA ASP A 208 0.55 17.70 11.84
C ASP A 208 0.48 16.93 10.51
N ASN A 209 1.57 16.27 10.12
CA ASN A 209 1.66 15.43 8.92
C ASN A 209 1.06 14.03 9.16
N PHE A 210 0.77 13.30 8.08
CA PHE A 210 0.18 11.96 8.20
C PHE A 210 1.19 10.98 8.80
N ASN A 211 0.75 10.23 9.82
CA ASN A 211 1.48 9.10 10.38
C ASN A 211 0.51 7.94 10.61
N THR A 212 0.86 6.73 10.17
CA THR A 212 0.00 5.55 10.27
C THR A 212 -0.36 5.24 11.73
N LYS A 213 0.61 5.34 12.64
CA LYS A 213 0.40 5.08 14.07
C LYS A 213 -0.54 6.12 14.68
N ALA A 214 -0.30 7.41 14.43
CA ALA A 214 -1.16 8.49 14.93
C ALA A 214 -2.61 8.36 14.40
N TYR A 215 -2.76 7.96 13.12
CA TYR A 215 -4.07 7.68 12.52
C TYR A 215 -4.80 6.51 13.22
N LEU A 216 -4.10 5.40 13.46
CA LEU A 216 -4.67 4.25 14.17
C LEU A 216 -4.96 4.55 15.65
N MET A 217 -4.22 5.46 16.27
CA MET A 217 -4.49 5.92 17.64
C MET A 217 -5.63 6.93 17.72
N GLY A 218 -6.01 7.56 16.60
CA GLY A 218 -7.06 8.58 16.54
C GLY A 218 -6.57 9.99 16.89
N GLU A 219 -5.27 10.18 17.04
CA GLU A 219 -4.62 11.47 17.33
C GLU A 219 -4.53 12.35 16.08
N TYR A 220 -4.49 11.74 14.90
CA TYR A 220 -4.43 12.46 13.63
C TYR A 220 -5.80 12.94 13.15
N GLN A 221 -6.00 14.25 13.15
CA GLN A 221 -7.22 14.89 12.67
C GLN A 221 -7.15 15.19 11.17
N ALA A 222 -7.56 14.21 10.36
CA ALA A 222 -7.75 14.39 8.93
C ALA A 222 -9.13 14.94 8.58
N THR A 223 -9.22 15.75 7.52
CA THR A 223 -10.49 16.01 6.84
C THR A 223 -11.00 14.72 6.18
N PRO A 224 -12.16 14.18 6.60
CA PRO A 224 -12.68 12.95 6.03
C PRO A 224 -13.10 13.13 4.58
N GLY A 225 -12.89 12.10 3.76
CA GLY A 225 -13.40 12.04 2.39
C GLY A 225 -14.92 11.89 2.32
N LYS A 226 -15.48 12.00 1.11
CA LYS A 226 -16.95 11.96 0.91
C LYS A 226 -17.54 10.60 1.25
N LYS A 227 -16.82 9.52 0.95
CA LYS A 227 -17.24 8.16 1.26
C LYS A 227 -17.24 7.87 2.75
N ALA A 228 -16.29 8.42 3.51
CA ALA A 228 -16.21 8.26 4.97
C ALA A 228 -17.48 8.80 5.67
N THR A 229 -18.00 9.93 5.18
CA THR A 229 -19.20 10.59 5.74
C THR A 229 -20.51 10.09 5.12
N SER A 230 -20.44 9.26 4.08
CA SER A 230 -21.62 8.75 3.39
C SER A 230 -22.40 7.75 4.26
N ARG A 231 -23.74 7.80 4.18
CA ARG A 231 -24.63 6.81 4.79
C ARG A 231 -24.40 5.37 4.29
N SER A 232 -23.76 5.25 3.12
CA SER A 232 -23.39 3.97 2.50
C SER A 232 -22.07 3.39 3.02
N ASN A 233 -21.37 4.09 3.92
CA ASN A 233 -20.13 3.60 4.51
C ASN A 233 -20.40 2.30 5.29
N PRO A 234 -19.68 1.19 4.98
CA PRO A 234 -19.81 -0.05 5.73
C PRO A 234 -19.28 0.07 7.16
N LEU A 235 -18.36 1.01 7.42
CA LEU A 235 -17.83 1.27 8.75
C LEU A 235 -18.78 2.19 9.49
N LYS A 236 -19.40 1.68 10.55
CA LYS A 236 -20.34 2.40 11.39
C LYS A 236 -19.92 2.34 12.86
N ASP A 237 -20.23 3.39 13.60
CA ASP A 237 -20.08 3.39 15.06
C ASP A 237 -21.15 2.52 15.73
N ALA A 238 -21.06 2.35 17.05
CA ALA A 238 -22.03 1.59 17.84
C ALA A 238 -23.45 2.20 17.76
N GLN A 239 -23.55 3.47 17.38
CA GLN A 239 -24.78 4.24 17.20
C GLN A 239 -25.30 4.22 15.75
N GLY A 240 -24.66 3.47 14.85
CA GLY A 240 -25.05 3.28 13.46
C GLY A 240 -24.71 4.45 12.51
N ARG A 241 -23.97 5.46 12.96
CA ARG A 241 -23.47 6.57 12.15
C ARG A 241 -22.21 6.17 11.39
N PRO A 242 -21.94 6.72 10.19
CA PRO A 242 -20.72 6.45 9.43
C PRO A 242 -19.46 6.82 10.22
N ARG A 243 -18.51 5.89 10.31
CA ARG A 243 -17.21 6.13 10.94
C ARG A 243 -16.28 6.83 9.95
N THR A 244 -15.68 7.94 10.38
CA THR A 244 -14.77 8.75 9.55
C THR A 244 -13.37 8.14 9.40
N GLN A 245 -12.99 7.24 10.31
CA GLN A 245 -11.71 6.55 10.34
C GLN A 245 -11.88 5.03 10.10
N VAL A 246 -10.83 4.39 9.57
CA VAL A 246 -10.86 2.98 9.14
C VAL A 246 -10.54 1.97 10.27
N LYS A 247 -10.28 2.45 11.49
CA LYS A 247 -10.02 1.59 12.67
C LYS A 247 -11.21 0.67 12.99
#